data_AF-A0A382R558-F1
#
_entry.id   AF-A0A382R558-F1
#
_cell.length_a   1.000
_cell.length_b   1.000
_cell.length_c   1.000
_cell.angle_alpha   90.00
_cell.angle_beta   90.00
_cell.angle_gamma   90.00
#
_symmetry.space_group_name_H-M   'P 1'
#
loop_
_entity.id
_entity.type
_entity.pdbx_description
1 polymer ?
#
loop_
_entity_poly.entity_id
_entity_poly.type
_entity_poly.pdbx_seq_one_letter_code
_entity_poly.pdbx_strand_id
1 'polypeptide(L)'
;MNLSFPYAGEILSLSSALFWALAVVMMKRVGEKIHPVSINLFKNATGVILISMTLYIIGEPLINPGFVTREDYIRLIASAIIGMGLADIIFLHSLNIIGAGISALVDTVYSPFVILFAYLLLGEQLSAIQFLGG
;
A
#
# COMPACT_ATOMS: atom_id res chain seq x y z
N MET A 1 23.36 -1.00 14.84
CA MET A 1 24.22 -0.69 13.69
C MET A 1 23.67 0.59 13.07
N ASN A 2 24.20 1.75 13.44
CA ASN A 2 23.70 3.05 12.96
C ASN A 2 24.27 3.32 11.56
N LEU A 3 23.62 2.76 10.54
CA LEU A 3 23.79 3.20 9.16
C LEU A 3 22.97 4.48 8.98
N SER A 4 23.50 5.61 9.43
CA SER A 4 22.97 6.93 9.09
C SER A 4 23.38 7.25 7.65
N PHE A 5 22.73 6.60 6.69
CA PHE A 5 22.74 7.02 5.30
C PHE A 5 21.96 8.34 5.21
N PRO A 6 22.63 9.48 4.98
CA PRO A 6 21.98 10.79 4.99
C PRO A 6 20.87 10.94 3.93
N TYR A 7 20.81 10.02 2.95
CA TYR A 7 19.82 10.01 1.87
C TYR A 7 19.04 8.68 1.75
N ALA A 8 19.04 7.83 2.79
CA ALA A 8 18.37 6.53 2.71
C ALA A 8 16.86 6.67 2.46
N GLY A 9 16.20 7.66 3.06
CA GLY A 9 14.77 7.88 2.88
C GLY A 9 14.42 8.20 1.42
N GLU A 10 15.17 9.11 0.80
CA GLU A 10 15.00 9.54 -0.58
C GLU A 10 15.25 8.39 -1.55
N ILE A 11 16.33 7.62 -1.33
CA ILE A 11 16.66 6.46 -2.17
C ILE A 11 15.56 5.39 -2.05
N LEU A 12 15.07 5.10 -0.84
CA LEU A 12 14.00 4.12 -0.62
C LEU A 12 12.67 4.59 -1.23
N SER A 13 12.36 5.89 -1.16
CA SER A 13 11.16 6.46 -1.77
C SER A 13 11.18 6.34 -3.30
N LEU A 14 12.30 6.72 -3.94
CA LEU A 14 12.46 6.58 -5.39
C LEU A 14 12.45 5.11 -5.82
N SER A 15 13.10 4.24 -5.05
CA SER A 15 13.09 2.79 -5.31
C SER A 15 11.67 2.22 -5.21
N SER A 16 10.91 2.61 -4.20
CA SER A 16 9.51 2.23 -4.03
C SER A 16 8.66 2.65 -5.23
N ALA A 17 8.80 3.91 -5.67
CA ALA A 17 8.09 4.41 -6.86
C ALA A 17 8.44 3.63 -8.13
N LEU A 18 9.72 3.29 -8.33
CA LEU A 18 10.16 2.48 -9.46
C LEU A 18 9.58 1.06 -9.42
N PHE A 19 9.66 0.38 -8.28
CA PHE A 19 9.10 -0.97 -8.11
C PHE A 19 7.59 -0.97 -8.27
N TRP A 20 6.89 0.05 -7.77
CA TRP A 20 5.45 0.19 -7.95
C TRP A 20 5.08 0.37 -9.41
N ALA A 21 5.76 1.25 -10.15
CA ALA A 21 5.51 1.46 -11.57
C ALA A 21 5.70 0.16 -12.38
N LEU A 22 6.78 -0.57 -12.12
CA LEU A 22 7.02 -1.88 -12.74
C LEU A 22 5.93 -2.89 -12.38
N ALA A 23 5.55 -2.95 -11.10
CA ALA A 23 4.51 -3.85 -10.61
C ALA A 23 3.16 -3.59 -11.29
N VAL A 24 2.73 -2.32 -11.40
CA VAL A 24 1.46 -1.95 -12.07
C VAL A 24 1.47 -2.37 -13.54
N VAL A 25 2.57 -2.17 -14.26
CA VAL A 25 2.70 -2.59 -15.66
C VAL A 25 2.63 -4.12 -15.79
N MET A 26 3.30 -4.85 -14.89
CA MET A 26 3.25 -6.32 -14.88
C MET A 26 1.87 -6.84 -14.51
N MET A 27 1.22 -6.26 -13.49
CA MET A 27 -0.13 -6.62 -13.05
C MET A 27 -1.14 -6.41 -14.18
N LYS A 28 -1.04 -5.31 -14.94
CA LYS A 28 -1.88 -5.11 -16.13
C LYS A 28 -1.71 -6.24 -17.15
N ARG A 29 -0.46 -6.60 -17.47
CA ARG A 29 -0.17 -7.68 -18.45
C ARG A 29 -0.69 -9.04 -17.98
N VAL A 30 -0.57 -9.34 -16.70
CA VAL A 30 -1.09 -10.59 -16.12
C VAL A 30 -2.62 -10.57 -16.04
N GLY A 31 -3.20 -9.41 -15.74
CA GLY A 31 -4.64 -9.17 -15.63
C GLY A 31 -5.43 -9.37 -16.92
N GLU A 32 -4.78 -9.30 -18.08
CA GLU A 32 -5.41 -9.67 -19.36
C GLU A 32 -5.79 -11.15 -19.45
N LYS A 33 -5.11 -12.01 -18.69
CA LYS A 33 -5.28 -13.47 -18.74
C LYS A 33 -5.84 -14.07 -17.45
N ILE A 34 -5.65 -13.39 -16.32
CA ILE A 34 -5.96 -13.90 -14.99
C ILE A 34 -6.95 -12.96 -14.30
N HIS A 35 -7.95 -13.55 -13.65
CA HIS A 35 -8.98 -12.79 -12.93
C HIS A 35 -8.36 -11.93 -11.79
N PRO A 36 -8.81 -10.67 -11.60
CA PRO A 36 -8.27 -9.75 -10.57
C PRO A 36 -8.18 -10.35 -9.16
N VAL A 37 -9.17 -11.14 -8.76
CA VAL A 37 -9.20 -11.80 -7.44
C VAL A 37 -8.02 -12.76 -7.26
N SER A 38 -7.67 -13.55 -8.29
CA SER A 38 -6.55 -14.50 -8.21
C SER A 38 -5.21 -13.78 -8.19
N ILE A 39 -5.07 -12.69 -8.95
CA ILE A 39 -3.89 -11.82 -8.89
C ILE A 39 -3.75 -11.22 -7.49
N ASN A 40 -4.85 -10.72 -6.92
CA ASN A 40 -4.84 -10.14 -5.59
C ASN A 40 -4.46 -11.15 -4.51
N LEU A 41 -5.00 -12.37 -4.58
CA LEU A 41 -4.67 -13.43 -3.64
C LEU A 41 -3.18 -13.80 -3.75
N PHE A 42 -2.64 -13.95 -4.96
CA PHE A 42 -1.23 -14.22 -5.17
C PHE A 42 -0.33 -13.09 -4.65
N LYS A 43 -0.70 -11.84 -4.92
CA LYS A 43 0.00 -10.64 -4.43
C LYS A 43 0.10 -10.65 -2.90
N ASN A 44 -1.04 -10.81 -2.23
CA ASN A 44 -1.10 -10.80 -0.77
C ASN A 44 -0.41 -12.02 -0.14
N ALA A 45 -0.57 -13.22 -0.72
CA ALA A 45 0.12 -14.42 -0.24
C ALA A 45 1.65 -14.27 -0.33
N THR A 46 2.14 -13.73 -1.45
CA THR A 46 3.58 -13.44 -1.62
C THR A 46 4.04 -12.39 -0.61
N GLY A 47 3.24 -11.35 -0.37
CA GLY A 47 3.52 -10.33 0.66
C GLY A 47 3.66 -10.93 2.06
N VAL A 48 2.74 -11.81 2.47
CA VAL A 48 2.80 -12.51 3.76
C VAL A 48 4.08 -13.34 3.88
N ILE A 49 4.45 -14.07 2.82
CA ILE A 49 5.66 -14.89 2.79
C ILE A 49 6.93 -14.02 2.93
N LEU A 50 7.01 -12.92 2.18
CA LEU A 50 8.17 -12.01 2.20
C LEU A 50 8.30 -11.25 3.53
N ILE A 51 7.18 -10.76 4.09
CA ILE A 51 7.17 -10.09 5.40
C ILE A 51 7.60 -11.08 6.49
N SER A 52 7.07 -12.31 6.47
CA SER A 52 7.43 -13.35 7.45
C SER A 52 8.92 -13.68 7.40
N MET A 53 9.49 -13.81 6.19
CA MET A 53 10.94 -14.01 6.02
C MET A 53 11.75 -12.82 6.51
N THR A 54 11.28 -11.60 6.24
CA THR A 54 11.96 -10.37 6.70
C THR A 54 11.99 -10.29 8.22
N LEU A 55 10.87 -10.58 8.90
CA LEU A 55 10.80 -10.62 10.37
C LEU A 55 11.74 -11.70 10.93
N TYR A 56 11.77 -12.89 10.32
CA TYR A 56 12.67 -13.96 10.72
C TYR A 56 14.16 -13.56 10.62
N ILE A 57 14.56 -12.89 9.53
CA ILE A 57 15.94 -12.44 9.31
C ILE A 57 16.35 -11.35 10.31
N ILE A 58 15.44 -10.43 10.63
CA ILE A 58 15.68 -9.35 11.60
C ILE A 58 15.65 -9.87 13.04
N GLY A 59 15.09 -11.07 13.27
CA GLY A 59 14.98 -11.69 14.59
C GLY A 59 13.76 -11.21 15.39
N GLU A 60 12.80 -10.55 14.74
CA GLU A 60 11.57 -10.07 15.35
C GLU A 60 10.51 -11.18 15.37
N PRO A 61 9.76 -11.35 16.46
CA PRO A 61 8.70 -12.35 16.54
C PRO A 61 7.55 -12.01 15.59
N LEU A 62 7.04 -13.02 14.85
CA LEU A 62 5.89 -12.85 13.96
C LEU A 62 4.62 -12.38 14.67
N ILE A 63 4.46 -12.78 15.94
CA ILE A 63 3.33 -12.40 16.78
C ILE A 63 3.90 -11.96 18.12
N ASN A 64 3.67 -10.70 18.47
CA ASN A 64 4.01 -10.18 19.78
C ASN A 64 2.71 -9.99 20.60
N PRO A 65 2.28 -11.01 21.38
CA PRO A 65 1.01 -10.98 22.09
C PRO A 65 0.92 -9.91 23.18
N GLY A 66 2.05 -9.30 23.57
CA GLY A 66 2.09 -8.21 24.56
C GLY A 66 1.85 -6.81 23.98
N PHE A 67 1.85 -6.64 22.66
CA PHE A 67 1.82 -5.33 22.01
C PHE A 67 0.50 -5.01 21.30
N VAL A 68 -0.34 -6.03 21.05
CA VAL A 68 -1.54 -5.90 20.20
C VAL A 68 -2.78 -6.30 21.00
N THR A 69 -3.72 -5.37 21.18
CA THR A 69 -5.00 -5.65 21.85
C THR A 69 -5.98 -6.34 20.91
N ARG A 70 -7.06 -6.93 21.45
CA ARG A 70 -8.13 -7.51 20.63
C ARG A 70 -8.78 -6.48 19.70
N GLU A 71 -8.87 -5.22 20.14
CA GLU A 71 -9.41 -4.14 19.31
C GLU A 71 -8.50 -3.83 18.11
N ASP A 72 -7.18 -3.86 18.31
CA ASP A 72 -6.21 -3.61 17.24
C ASP A 72 -6.34 -4.68 16.15
N TYR A 73 -6.50 -5.96 16.52
CA TYR A 73 -6.76 -7.02 15.55
C TYR A 73 -8.04 -6.79 14.75
N ILE A 74 -9.12 -6.34 15.40
CA ILE A 74 -10.38 -6.05 14.70
C ILE A 74 -10.18 -4.90 13.71
N ARG A 75 -9.49 -3.83 14.11
CA ARG A 75 -9.19 -2.69 13.23
C ARG A 75 -8.30 -3.11 12.06
N LEU A 76 -7.28 -3.94 12.30
CA LEU A 76 -6.38 -4.48 11.28
C LEU A 76 -7.13 -5.34 10.26
N ILE A 77 -7.98 -6.25 10.73
CA ILE A 77 -8.78 -7.12 9.86
C ILE A 77 -9.77 -6.29 9.04
N ALA A 78 -10.48 -5.34 9.66
CA ALA A 78 -11.40 -4.45 8.96
C ALA A 78 -10.68 -3.62 7.89
N SER A 79 -9.53 -3.04 8.23
CA SER A 79 -8.69 -2.29 7.29
C SER A 79 -8.19 -3.17 6.15
N ALA A 80 -7.73 -4.39 6.43
CA ALA A 80 -7.25 -5.32 5.43
C ALA A 80 -8.35 -5.76 4.45
N ILE A 81 -9.57 -6.02 4.94
CA ILE A 81 -10.71 -6.37 4.08
C ILE A 81 -11.06 -5.21 3.13
N ILE A 82 -11.11 -3.99 3.66
CA ILE A 82 -11.48 -2.80 2.87
C ILE A 82 -10.35 -2.43 1.89
N GLY A 83 -9.11 -2.33 2.36
CA GLY A 83 -7.95 -1.92 1.58
C GLY A 83 -7.41 -3.04 0.70
N MET A 84 -6.82 -4.08 1.32
CA MET A 84 -6.16 -5.16 0.58
C MET A 84 -7.13 -6.13 -0.10
N GLY A 85 -8.38 -6.20 0.36
CA GLY A 85 -9.43 -7.02 -0.23
C GLY A 85 -10.17 -6.27 -1.33
N LEU A 86 -11.12 -5.42 -0.94
CA LEU A 86 -12.06 -4.77 -1.85
C LEU A 86 -11.38 -3.73 -2.75
N ALA A 87 -10.64 -2.78 -2.17
CA ALA A 87 -10.04 -1.69 -2.93
C ALA A 87 -9.01 -2.22 -3.95
N ASP A 88 -8.18 -3.19 -3.56
CA ASP A 88 -7.23 -3.83 -4.47
C ASP A 88 -7.89 -4.58 -5.63
N ILE A 89 -8.98 -5.30 -5.39
CA ILE A 89 -9.72 -5.99 -6.47
C ILE A 89 -10.30 -4.96 -7.44
N ILE A 90 -10.89 -3.87 -6.93
CA ILE A 90 -11.42 -2.77 -7.74
C ILE A 90 -10.29 -2.10 -8.54
N PHE A 91 -9.15 -1.85 -7.90
CA PHE A 91 -7.97 -1.30 -8.56
C PHE A 91 -7.49 -2.20 -9.71
N LEU A 92 -7.28 -3.49 -9.46
CA LEU A 92 -6.84 -4.45 -10.48
C LEU A 92 -7.86 -4.61 -11.61
N HIS A 93 -9.15 -4.55 -11.28
CA HIS A 93 -10.21 -4.57 -12.29
C HIS A 93 -10.18 -3.31 -13.16
N SER A 94 -10.08 -2.14 -12.53
CA SER A 94 -9.96 -0.85 -13.24
C SER A 94 -8.72 -0.83 -14.13
N LEU A 95 -7.58 -1.34 -13.63
CA LEU A 95 -6.32 -1.41 -14.35
C LEU A 95 -6.43 -2.20 -15.65
N ASN A 96 -7.26 -3.25 -15.67
CA ASN A 96 -7.54 -4.03 -16.87
C ASN A 96 -8.46 -3.31 -17.87
N ILE A 97 -9.33 -2.40 -17.40
CA ILE A 97 -10.27 -1.64 -18.23
C ILE A 97 -9.58 -0.43 -18.87
N ILE A 98 -8.94 0.42 -18.05
CA ILE A 98 -8.41 1.73 -18.48
C ILE A 98 -6.90 1.69 -18.76
N GLY A 99 -6.20 0.62 -18.36
CA GLY A 99 -4.77 0.45 -18.56
C GLY A 99 -3.89 1.27 -17.61
N ALA A 100 -2.60 0.91 -17.53
CA ALA A 100 -1.66 1.47 -16.56
C ALA A 100 -1.47 3.00 -16.64
N GLY A 101 -1.51 3.58 -17.84
CA GLY A 101 -1.32 5.03 -18.02
C GLY A 101 -2.45 5.86 -17.43
N ILE A 102 -3.70 5.54 -17.77
CA ILE A 102 -4.87 6.25 -17.23
C ILE A 102 -5.02 5.95 -15.73
N SER A 103 -4.78 4.71 -15.30
CA SER A 103 -4.76 4.36 -13.87
C SER A 103 -3.79 5.22 -13.07
N ALA A 104 -2.59 5.51 -13.59
CA ALA A 104 -1.62 6.36 -12.92
C ALA A 104 -2.11 7.81 -12.76
N LEU A 105 -2.83 8.35 -13.75
CA LEU A 105 -3.43 9.69 -13.65
C LEU A 105 -4.54 9.71 -12.61
N VAL A 106 -5.41 8.69 -12.59
CA VAL A 106 -6.48 8.57 -11.59
C VAL A 106 -5.90 8.42 -10.18
N ASP A 107 -4.78 7.70 -10.04
CA ASP A 107 -4.09 7.51 -8.76
C ASP A 107 -3.62 8.84 -8.15
N THR A 108 -3.29 9.85 -8.95
CA THR A 108 -2.95 11.19 -8.41
C THR A 108 -4.11 11.87 -7.68
N VAL A 109 -5.35 11.50 -7.99
CA VAL A 109 -6.55 12.01 -7.32
C VAL A 109 -6.67 11.44 -5.91
N TYR A 110 -5.92 10.38 -5.55
CA TYR A 110 -5.87 9.88 -4.19
C TYR A 110 -5.38 10.93 -3.19
N SER A 111 -4.43 11.80 -3.59
CA SER A 111 -3.81 12.81 -2.72
C SER A 111 -4.83 13.71 -1.97
N PRO A 112 -5.79 14.40 -2.63
CA PRO A 112 -6.79 15.18 -1.92
C PRO A 112 -7.69 14.36 -0.99
N PHE A 113 -7.98 13.09 -1.32
CA PHE A 113 -8.73 12.21 -0.42
C PHE A 113 -7.92 11.87 0.83
N VAL A 114 -6.62 11.62 0.71
CA VAL A 114 -5.74 11.37 1.86
C VAL A 114 -5.74 12.57 2.80
N ILE A 115 -5.54 13.77 2.28
CA ILE A 115 -5.53 15.03 3.06
C ILE A 115 -6.87 15.19 3.81
N LEU A 116 -7.99 14.97 3.11
CA LEU A 116 -9.32 15.05 3.69
C LEU A 116 -9.51 14.03 4.83
N PHE A 117 -9.13 12.76 4.61
CA PHE A 117 -9.27 11.72 5.63
C PHE A 117 -8.28 11.88 6.78
N ALA A 118 -7.09 12.42 6.55
CA ALA A 118 -6.14 12.75 7.60
C ALA A 118 -6.71 13.83 8.56
N TYR A 119 -7.29 14.90 8.00
CA TYR A 119 -7.98 15.90 8.80
C TYR A 119 -9.17 15.32 9.59
N LEU A 120 -10.02 14.51 8.94
CA LEU A 120 -11.25 14.00 9.56
C LEU A 120 -11.03 12.84 10.55
N LEU A 121 -10.11 11.91 10.25
CA LEU A 121 -9.93 10.67 11.00
C LEU A 121 -8.73 10.72 11.96
N LEU A 122 -7.63 11.36 11.57
CA LEU A 122 -6.43 11.47 12.40
C LEU A 122 -6.43 12.75 13.24
N GLY A 123 -7.32 13.71 12.95
CA GLY A 123 -7.40 14.99 13.65
C GLY A 123 -6.22 15.92 13.37
N GLU A 124 -5.50 15.70 12.26
CA GLU A 124 -4.37 16.55 11.88
C GLU A 124 -4.86 17.96 11.52
N GLN A 125 -4.33 18.99 12.17
CA GLN A 125 -4.62 20.38 11.84
C GLN A 125 -3.77 20.81 10.65
N LEU A 126 -4.36 20.79 9.47
CA LEU A 126 -3.69 21.19 8.24
C LEU A 126 -3.81 22.70 8.02
N SER A 127 -2.69 23.34 7.74
CA SER A 127 -2.63 24.73 7.28
C SER A 127 -3.32 24.86 5.90
N ALA A 128 -3.93 26.02 5.63
CA ALA A 128 -4.54 26.30 4.31
C ALA A 128 -3.56 26.11 3.14
N ILE A 129 -2.26 26.29 3.37
CA ILE A 129 -1.20 26.03 2.37
C ILE A 129 -1.03 24.53 2.11
N GLN A 130 -1.08 23.69 3.14
CA GLN A 130 -1.00 22.23 3.00
C GLN A 130 -2.23 21.67 2.28
N PHE A 131 -3.39 22.30 2.46
CA PHE A 131 -4.62 21.96 1.75
C PHE A 131 -4.55 22.27 0.25
N LEU A 132 -3.74 23.26 -0.14
CA LEU A 132 -3.48 23.63 -1.53
C LEU A 132 -2.28 22.88 -2.16
N GLY A 133 -1.70 21.91 -1.43
CA GLY A 133 -0.60 21.08 -1.91
C GLY A 133 0.80 21.66 -1.68
N GLY A 134 0.93 22.62 -0.75
CA GLY A 134 2.20 23.19 -0.31
C GLY A 134 2.90 22.40 0.80
#